data_AF-A0A929T993-F1
#
_entry.id   AF-A0A929T993-F1
#
_cell.length_a   1.000
_cell.length_b   1.000
_cell.length_c   1.000
_cell.angle_alpha   90.00
_cell.angle_beta   90.00
_cell.angle_gamma   90.00
#
_symmetry.space_group_name_H-M   'P 1'
#
loop_
_entity.id
_entity.type
_entity.pdbx_description
1 polymer ?
#
loop_
_entity_poly.entity_id
_entity_poly.type
_entity_poly.pdbx_seq_one_letter_code
_entity_poly.pdbx_strand_id
1 'polypeptide(L)'
;MEPAGGGKLIEVLKAILFGIVEGITEWLPISSTGHMILLNEFVHLDVSSAFYEMFEVVIQFGAILAVILLFWKKIFPFDWSMRARREKRVNRKEIWRMWGMILISTLPA
;
A
#
# COMPACT_ATOMS: atom_id res chain seq x y z
N MET A 1 13.97 19.26 -26.34
CA MET A 1 12.87 20.26 -26.28
C MET A 1 12.12 19.95 -25.00
N GLU A 2 12.25 20.83 -24.01
CA GLU A 2 11.60 20.66 -22.70
C GLU A 2 10.09 20.85 -22.89
N PRO A 3 9.23 19.84 -22.61
CA PRO A 3 7.80 20.08 -22.64
C PRO A 3 7.45 21.02 -21.48
N ALA A 4 6.74 22.10 -21.81
CA ALA A 4 6.18 23.07 -20.88
C ALA A 4 5.62 22.38 -19.62
N GLY A 5 5.82 22.98 -18.45
CA GLY A 5 5.53 22.40 -17.13
C GLY A 5 4.10 21.83 -16.89
N GLY A 6 3.17 22.01 -17.83
CA GLY A 6 1.87 21.33 -17.86
C GLY A 6 1.96 19.81 -18.10
N GLY A 7 2.91 19.32 -18.90
CA GLY A 7 3.07 17.87 -19.12
C GLY A 7 3.46 17.12 -17.85
N LYS A 8 4.36 17.71 -17.06
CA LYS A 8 4.81 17.12 -15.79
C LYS A 8 3.71 17.04 -14.74
N LEU A 9 2.84 18.05 -14.67
CA LEU A 9 1.70 18.04 -13.75
C LEU A 9 0.68 16.96 -14.12
N ILE A 10 0.45 16.74 -15.41
CA ILE A 10 -0.44 15.69 -15.92
C ILE A 10 0.09 14.31 -15.51
N GLU A 11 1.38 14.04 -15.69
CA GLU A 11 1.98 12.76 -15.25
C GLU A 11 1.87 12.56 -13.73
N VAL A 12 2.01 13.61 -12.92
CA VAL A 12 1.77 13.52 -11.47
C VAL A 12 0.32 13.20 -11.15
N LEU A 13 -0.64 13.79 -11.87
CA LEU A 13 -2.06 13.48 -11.70
C LEU A 13 -2.38 12.03 -12.09
N LYS A 14 -1.75 11.52 -13.17
CA LYS A 14 -1.83 10.10 -13.53
C LYS A 14 -1.25 9.22 -12.41
N ALA A 15 -0.06 9.54 -11.90
CA ALA A 15 0.54 8.78 -10.80
C ALA A 15 -0.35 8.76 -9.53
N ILE A 16 -1.00 9.89 -9.19
CA ILE A 16 -1.97 9.94 -8.09
C ILE A 16 -3.18 9.05 -8.39
N LEU A 17 -3.73 9.09 -9.60
CA LEU A 17 -4.84 8.22 -10.01
C LEU A 17 -4.47 6.74 -9.87
N PHE A 18 -3.28 6.35 -10.33
CA PHE A 18 -2.77 4.98 -10.21
C PHE A 18 -2.66 4.57 -8.74
N GLY A 19 -2.13 5.45 -7.88
CA GLY A 19 -2.06 5.20 -6.44
C GLY A 19 -3.43 5.08 -5.75
N ILE A 20 -4.44 5.84 -6.19
CA ILE A 20 -5.82 5.72 -5.69
C ILE A 20 -6.44 4.40 -6.12
N VAL A 21 -6.28 4.02 -7.39
CA VAL A 21 -6.83 2.77 -7.93
C VAL A 21 -6.23 1.59 -7.16
N GLU A 22 -4.90 1.49 -7.10
CA GLU A 22 -4.21 0.46 -6.33
C GLU A 22 -4.64 0.44 -4.86
N GLY A 23 -4.64 1.61 -4.22
CA GLY A 23 -5.01 1.73 -2.81
C GLY A 23 -6.44 1.30 -2.50
N ILE A 24 -7.35 1.28 -3.48
CA ILE A 24 -8.71 0.77 -3.33
C ILE A 24 -8.78 -0.71 -3.73
N THR A 25 -8.24 -1.06 -4.90
CA THR A 25 -8.39 -2.39 -5.50
C THR A 25 -7.59 -3.47 -4.78
N GLU A 26 -6.51 -3.12 -4.09
CA GLU A 26 -5.69 -4.08 -3.33
C GLU A 26 -6.45 -4.67 -2.11
N TRP A 27 -7.39 -3.91 -1.54
CA TRP A 27 -8.19 -4.36 -0.39
C TRP A 27 -9.55 -4.94 -0.79
N LEU A 28 -9.95 -4.76 -2.05
CA LEU A 28 -11.16 -5.37 -2.60
C LEU A 28 -10.79 -6.68 -3.32
N PRO A 29 -11.62 -7.73 -3.24
CA PRO A 29 -11.37 -9.00 -3.92
C PRO A 29 -11.70 -8.91 -5.43
N ILE A 30 -11.07 -7.97 -6.14
CA ILE A 30 -11.35 -7.62 -7.56
C ILE A 30 -10.11 -7.60 -8.46
N SER A 31 -8.94 -8.03 -7.93
CA SER A 31 -7.62 -8.01 -8.60
C SER A 31 -7.09 -6.61 -8.92
N SER A 32 -6.09 -6.16 -8.14
CA SER A 32 -5.38 -4.89 -8.33
C SER A 32 -4.58 -4.87 -9.64
N THR A 33 -3.77 -5.90 -9.90
CA THR A 33 -2.95 -6.03 -11.11
C THR A 33 -3.75 -5.90 -12.41
N GLY A 34 -4.94 -6.51 -12.48
CA GLY A 34 -5.80 -6.40 -13.66
C GLY A 34 -6.29 -4.97 -13.91
N HIS A 35 -6.64 -4.25 -12.84
CA HIS A 35 -7.03 -2.84 -12.95
C HIS A 35 -5.86 -1.96 -13.36
N MET A 36 -4.65 -2.23 -12.89
CA MET A 36 -3.45 -1.47 -13.26
C MET A 36 -3.10 -1.61 -14.74
N ILE A 37 -3.16 -2.83 -15.28
CA ILE A 37 -2.95 -3.08 -16.72
C ILE A 37 -3.99 -2.32 -17.55
N LEU A 38 -5.28 -2.47 -17.22
CA LEU A 38 -6.35 -1.77 -17.93
C LEU A 38 -6.21 -0.24 -17.83
N LEU A 39 -5.86 0.26 -16.64
CA LEU A 39 -5.67 1.68 -16.41
C LEU A 39 -4.51 2.23 -17.24
N ASN A 40 -3.41 1.48 -17.41
CA ASN A 40 -2.28 1.87 -18.25
C ASN A 40 -2.59 1.86 -19.75
N GLU A 41 -3.52 1.02 -20.20
CA GLU A 41 -4.02 1.05 -21.59
C GLU A 41 -4.86 2.32 -21.87
N PHE A 42 -5.66 2.79 -20.89
CA PHE A 42 -6.50 4.00 -21.06
C PHE A 42 -5.77 5.31 -20.73
N VAL A 43 -4.97 5.30 -19.66
CA VAL A 43 -4.27 6.44 -19.09
C VAL A 43 -2.78 6.10 -19.08
N HIS A 44 -2.20 6.06 -20.28
CA HIS A 44 -0.81 5.68 -20.49
C HIS A 44 0.13 6.61 -19.72
N LEU A 45 0.95 6.03 -18.84
CA LEU A 45 2.03 6.70 -18.15
C LEU A 45 3.26 6.71 -19.06
N ASP A 46 3.78 7.89 -19.40
CA ASP A 46 4.91 8.04 -20.34
C ASP A 46 6.25 7.80 -19.62
N VAL A 47 6.46 6.54 -19.22
CA VAL A 47 7.63 6.07 -18.46
C VAL A 47 8.17 4.76 -19.05
N SER A 48 9.41 4.41 -18.72
CA SER A 48 9.97 3.12 -19.15
C SER A 48 9.24 1.95 -18.49
N SER A 49 9.17 0.80 -19.16
CA SER A 49 8.56 -0.42 -18.61
C SER A 49 9.18 -0.82 -17.27
N ALA A 50 10.51 -0.75 -17.15
CA ALA A 50 11.21 -1.04 -15.90
C ALA A 50 10.84 -0.07 -14.76
N PHE A 51 10.60 1.21 -15.08
CA PHE A 51 10.12 2.17 -14.09
C PHE A 51 8.67 1.89 -13.70
N TYR A 52 7.83 1.52 -14.66
CA TYR A 52 6.43 1.18 -14.42
C TYR A 52 6.29 -0.03 -13.48
N GLU A 53 7.03 -1.12 -13.74
CA GLU A 53 7.05 -2.30 -12.87
C GLU A 53 7.51 -1.95 -11.44
N MET A 54 8.57 -1.15 -11.31
CA MET A 54 9.01 -0.66 -10.00
C MET A 54 7.95 0.23 -9.34
N PHE A 55 7.27 1.07 -10.12
CA PHE A 55 6.23 1.96 -9.63
C PHE A 55 5.04 1.18 -9.05
N GLU A 56 4.57 0.13 -9.73
CA GLU A 56 3.52 -0.77 -9.23
C GLU A 56 3.89 -1.38 -7.87
N VAL A 57 5.11 -1.90 -7.73
CA VAL A 57 5.59 -2.46 -6.45
C VAL A 57 5.62 -1.39 -5.35
N VAL A 58 5.99 -0.14 -5.68
CA VAL A 58 6.04 0.98 -4.71
C VAL A 58 4.64 1.39 -4.24
N ILE A 59 3.67 1.48 -5.14
CA ILE A 59 2.30 1.85 -4.75
C ILE A 59 1.61 0.74 -3.95
N GLN A 60 1.86 -0.53 -4.27
CA GLN A 60 1.39 -1.68 -3.49
C GLN A 60 2.02 -1.69 -2.09
N PHE A 61 3.32 -1.40 -1.98
CA PHE A 61 3.96 -1.19 -0.69
C PHE A 61 3.31 -0.05 0.11
N GLY A 62 2.94 1.04 -0.57
CA GLY A 62 2.16 2.14 0.02
C GLY A 62 0.81 1.68 0.58
N ALA A 63 0.09 0.82 -0.14
CA ALA A 63 -1.16 0.22 0.34
C ALA A 63 -0.92 -0.61 1.61
N ILE A 64 0.06 -1.52 1.61
CA ILE A 64 0.42 -2.34 2.78
C ILE A 64 0.78 -1.46 3.98
N LEU A 65 1.57 -0.40 3.76
CA LEU A 65 1.97 0.55 4.80
C LEU A 65 0.75 1.24 5.43
N ALA A 66 -0.27 1.60 4.64
CA ALA A 66 -1.50 2.19 5.15
C ALA A 66 -2.19 1.28 6.18
N VAL A 67 -2.23 -0.03 5.92
CA VAL A 67 -2.80 -1.03 6.84
C VAL A 67 -1.93 -1.27 8.07
N ILE A 68 -0.60 -1.28 7.91
CA ILE A 68 0.32 -1.35 9.05
C ILE A 68 0.11 -0.15 9.99
N LEU A 69 -0.04 1.06 9.45
CA LEU A 69 -0.30 2.27 10.23
C LEU A 69 -1.69 2.23 10.89
N LEU A 70 -2.72 1.76 10.18
CA LEU A 70 -4.08 1.62 10.72
C LEU A 70 -4.14 0.62 11.88
N PHE A 71 -3.40 -0.50 11.78
CA PHE A 71 -3.33 -1.55 12.79
C PHE A 71 -2.07 -1.52 13.65
N TRP A 72 -1.36 -0.39 13.72
CA TRP A 72 -0.07 -0.27 14.39
C TRP A 72 -0.08 -0.85 15.82
N LYS A 73 -1.13 -0.53 16.59
CA LYS A 73 -1.31 -0.98 17.98
C LYS A 73 -1.65 -2.48 18.14
N LYS A 74 -2.17 -3.12 17.10
CA LYS A 74 -2.47 -4.56 17.08
C LYS A 74 -1.26 -5.38 16.63
N ILE A 75 -0.43 -4.81 15.75
CA ILE A 75 0.75 -5.47 15.17
C ILE A 75 1.95 -5.35 16.11
N PHE A 76 2.24 -4.15 16.60
CA PHE A 76 3.44 -3.90 17.40
C PHE A 76 3.11 -3.80 18.89
N PRO A 77 3.80 -4.58 19.75
CA PRO A 77 3.66 -4.49 21.21
C PRO A 77 4.40 -3.28 21.79
N PHE A 78 5.07 -2.49 20.94
CA PHE A 78 5.83 -1.30 21.28
C PHE A 78 5.01 -0.07 20.93
N ASP A 79 4.41 0.54 21.93
CA ASP A 79 3.67 1.78 21.72
C ASP A 79 4.64 2.97 21.79
N TRP A 80 4.98 3.52 20.62
CA TRP A 80 5.78 4.75 20.51
C TRP A 80 4.92 6.01 20.70
N SER A 81 3.59 5.86 20.76
CA SER A 81 2.68 6.97 20.91
C SER A 81 2.58 7.41 22.37
N MET A 82 2.86 8.69 22.62
CA MET A 82 2.65 9.35 23.91
C MET A 82 1.21 9.21 24.44
N ARG A 83 0.25 8.86 23.57
CA ARG A 83 -1.19 8.73 23.86
C ARG A 83 -1.58 7.41 24.52
N ALA A 84 -0.79 6.36 24.36
CA ALA A 84 -1.11 5.03 24.88
C ALA A 84 -0.69 4.79 26.33
N ARG A 85 0.11 5.69 26.91
CA ARG A 85 0.45 5.66 28.34
C ARG A 85 -0.79 5.72 29.26
N ARG A 86 -1.96 6.10 28.74
CA ARG A 86 -3.20 6.26 29.52
C ARG A 86 -4.08 5.01 29.59
N GLU A 87 -3.90 4.03 28.70
CA GLU A 87 -4.68 2.79 28.69
C GLU A 87 -3.76 1.57 28.71
N LYS A 88 -3.66 0.89 29.86
CA LYS A 88 -3.07 -0.45 30.03
C LYS A 88 -3.94 -1.51 29.31
N ARG A 89 -4.11 -1.41 27.98
CA ARG A 89 -4.92 -2.33 27.17
C ARG A 89 -4.14 -3.13 26.12
N VAL A 90 -2.82 -3.01 26.06
CA VAL A 90 -2.02 -3.80 25.10
C VAL A 90 -1.81 -5.22 25.66
N ASN A 91 -2.64 -6.16 25.23
CA ASN A 91 -2.50 -7.57 25.58
C ASN A 91 -1.39 -8.23 24.74
N ARG A 92 -0.15 -8.22 25.25
CA ARG A 92 1.01 -8.82 24.57
C ARG A 92 0.79 -10.29 24.18
N LYS A 93 0.02 -11.06 24.95
CA LYS A 93 -0.26 -12.47 24.65
C LYS A 93 -1.09 -12.61 23.35
N GLU A 94 -2.05 -11.72 23.13
CA GLU A 94 -2.85 -11.70 21.90
C GLU A 94 -2.02 -11.33 20.69
N ILE A 95 -1.10 -10.37 20.83
CA ILE A 95 -0.17 -9.99 19.76
C ILE A 95 0.70 -11.18 19.36
N TRP A 96 1.33 -11.87 20.32
CA TRP A 96 2.13 -13.07 20.02
C TRP A 96 1.33 -14.21 19.40
N ARG A 97 0.08 -14.41 19.85
CA ARG A 97 -0.83 -15.36 19.22
C ARG A 97 -1.12 -14.99 17.76
N MET A 98 -1.34 -13.70 17.49
CA MET A 98 -1.55 -13.19 16.13
C MET A 98 -0.35 -13.46 15.22
N TRP A 99 0.88 -13.16 15.67
CA TRP A 99 2.10 -13.48 14.93
C TRP A 99 2.23 -14.99 14.65
N GLY A 100 1.94 -15.84 15.63
CA GLY A 100 1.91 -17.29 15.43
C GLY A 100 0.88 -17.74 14.40
N MET A 101 -0.33 -17.17 14.43
CA MET A 101 -1.37 -17.46 13.44
C MET A 101 -0.99 -16.99 12.04
N ILE A 102 -0.35 -15.81 11.91
CA ILE A 102 0.15 -15.30 10.63
C ILE A 102 1.16 -16.29 10.03
N LEU A 103 2.16 -16.72 10.80
CA LEU A 103 3.17 -17.68 10.34
C LEU A 103 2.56 -19.01 9.87
N ILE A 104 1.61 -19.55 10.62
CA ILE A 104 0.91 -20.79 10.23
C ILE A 104 0.09 -20.56 8.95
N SER A 105 -0.57 -19.42 8.84
CA SER A 105 -1.41 -19.09 7.68
C SER A 105 -0.61 -18.83 6.39
N THR A 106 0.67 -18.48 6.49
CA THR A 106 1.54 -18.25 5.32
C THR A 106 2.21 -19.52 4.79
N LEU A 107 2.16 -20.66 5.50
CA LEU A 107 2.76 -21.92 5.03
C LEU A 107 2.11 -22.55 3.78
N PRO A 108 0.77 -22.45 3.57
CA PRO A 108 0.12 -23.02 2.38
C PRO A 108 0.19 -22.14 1.12
N ALA A 109 0.61 -20.87 1.27
CA ALA A 109 0.67 -19.89 0.19
C ALA A 109 1.94 -20.08 -0.66
#